data_AF-A0A7D5EH91-F1
#
_entry.id   AF-A0A7D5EH91-F1
#
_cell.length_a   1.000
_cell.length_b   1.000
_cell.length_c   1.000
_cell.angle_alpha   90.00
_cell.angle_beta   90.00
_cell.angle_gamma   90.00
#
_symmetry.space_group_name_H-M   'P 1'
#
loop_
_entity.id
_entity.type
_entity.pdbx_description
1 polymer ?
#
loop_
_entity_poly.entity_id
_entity_poly.type
_entity_poly.pdbx_seq_one_letter_code
_entity_poly.pdbx_strand_id
1 'polypeptide(L)'
;MMKNTWEKVFEYASSPLHGTLSRKLREGVSIQVNEGKVYSKAVLFLGEEFVRITEDEDDQKVNTYYNWEMITSIRTCSKND
;
A
#
# COMPACT_ATOMS: atom_id res chain seq x y z
N MET A 1 15.09 -6.08 -9.15
CA MET A 1 15.67 -4.79 -8.66
C MET A 1 14.60 -3.75 -8.39
N MET A 2 13.65 -3.48 -9.30
CA MET A 2 12.59 -2.48 -9.04
C MET A 2 11.64 -2.86 -7.89
N LYS A 3 11.31 -4.16 -7.73
CA LYS A 3 10.49 -4.64 -6.61
C LYS A 3 11.01 -4.17 -5.24
N ASN A 4 12.29 -4.41 -4.95
CA ASN A 4 12.88 -4.04 -3.65
C ASN A 4 12.80 -2.53 -3.40
N THR A 5 12.90 -1.70 -4.44
CA THR A 5 12.70 -0.25 -4.34
C THR A 5 11.26 0.08 -3.96
N TRP A 6 10.27 -0.53 -4.63
CA TRP A 6 8.86 -0.34 -4.32
C TRP A 6 8.46 -0.85 -2.95
N GLU A 7 9.00 -1.99 -2.50
CA GLU A 7 8.82 -2.48 -1.14
C GLU A 7 9.25 -1.43 -0.11
N LYS A 8 10.40 -0.78 -0.31
CA LYS A 8 10.87 0.28 0.60
C LYS A 8 9.92 1.48 0.63
N VAL A 9 9.30 1.84 -0.49
CA VAL A 9 8.29 2.91 -0.53
C VAL A 9 7.05 2.52 0.27
N PHE A 10 6.54 1.30 0.09
CA PHE A 10 5.40 0.82 0.89
C PHE A 10 5.74 0.69 2.38
N GLU A 11 6.94 0.23 2.72
CA GLU A 11 7.43 0.15 4.10
C GLU A 11 7.55 1.54 4.74
N TYR A 12 7.98 2.55 3.99
CA TYR A 12 8.03 3.94 4.45
C TYR A 12 6.63 4.48 4.74
N ALA A 13 5.66 4.22 3.86
CA ALA A 13 4.28 4.71 4.01
C ALA A 13 3.46 3.96 5.08
N SER A 14 3.98 2.87 5.65
CA SER A 14 3.25 1.98 6.53
C SER A 14 4.01 1.59 7.81
N SER A 15 3.30 0.94 8.72
CA SER A 15 3.84 0.34 9.93
C SER A 15 3.45 -1.14 10.00
N PRO A 16 4.35 -2.04 10.46
CA PRO A 16 4.02 -3.46 10.62
C PRO A 16 2.83 -3.66 11.57
N LEU A 17 1.95 -4.61 11.26
CA LEU A 17 0.92 -5.08 12.19
C LEU A 17 1.44 -6.30 12.94
N HIS A 18 1.63 -6.16 14.25
CA HIS A 18 2.23 -7.20 15.09
C HIS A 18 1.49 -8.54 14.97
N GLY A 19 2.25 -9.62 14.81
CA GLY A 19 1.70 -10.97 14.64
C GLY A 19 1.16 -11.28 13.24
N THR A 20 1.36 -10.41 12.25
CA THR A 20 0.89 -10.63 10.87
C THR A 20 1.98 -10.32 9.83
N LEU A 21 1.76 -10.77 8.58
CA LEU A 21 2.56 -10.37 7.42
C LEU A 21 2.10 -9.03 6.80
N SER A 22 1.15 -8.36 7.44
CA SER A 22 0.53 -7.16 6.93
C SER A 22 1.10 -5.91 7.59
N ARG A 23 0.89 -4.78 6.93
CA ARG A 23 1.29 -3.45 7.39
C ARG A 23 0.09 -2.51 7.26
N LYS A 24 -0.07 -1.56 8.16
CA LYS A 24 -1.12 -0.53 8.06
C LYS A 24 -0.51 0.78 7.60
N LEU A 25 -1.17 1.50 6.70
CA LEU A 25 -0.74 2.86 6.35
C LEU A 25 -0.62 3.72 7.62
N ARG A 26 0.44 4.54 7.68
CA ARG A 26 0.64 5.46 8.78
C ARG A 26 -0.51 6.47 8.84
N GLU A 27 -0.80 6.98 10.03
CA GLU A 27 -1.82 8.01 10.19
C GLU A 27 -1.46 9.25 9.35
N GLY A 28 -2.45 9.79 8.65
CA GLY A 28 -2.27 10.95 7.75
C GLY A 28 -1.55 10.65 6.44
N VAL A 29 -1.16 9.39 6.17
CA VAL A 29 -0.54 8.98 4.90
C VAL A 29 -1.55 8.23 4.04
N SER A 30 -1.61 8.61 2.76
CA SER A 30 -2.29 7.84 1.71
C SER A 30 -1.31 7.45 0.60
N ILE A 31 -1.68 6.44 -0.17
CA ILE A 31 -0.88 5.96 -1.30
C ILE A 31 -1.71 5.89 -2.58
N GLN A 32 -1.05 6.02 -3.72
CA GLN A 32 -1.64 5.81 -5.04
C GLN A 32 -0.68 4.96 -5.86
N VAL A 33 -1.19 3.94 -6.53
CA VAL A 33 -0.40 3.07 -7.41
C VAL A 33 -0.83 3.27 -8.85
N ASN A 34 0.12 3.46 -9.76
CA ASN A 34 -0.09 3.63 -11.20
C ASN A 34 -1.14 4.71 -11.55
N GLU A 35 -1.11 5.85 -10.84
CA GLU A 35 -2.06 6.95 -11.02
C GLU A 35 -3.54 6.55 -10.86
N GLY A 36 -3.82 5.39 -10.28
CA GLY A 36 -5.17 4.88 -10.04
C GLY A 36 -5.82 5.48 -8.80
N LYS A 37 -6.59 4.66 -8.08
CA LYS A 37 -7.26 5.08 -6.84
C LYS A 37 -6.24 5.52 -5.77
N VAL A 38 -6.63 6.52 -4.97
CA VAL A 38 -5.91 6.90 -3.74
C VAL A 38 -6.46 6.09 -2.57
N TYR A 39 -5.60 5.30 -1.96
CA TYR A 39 -5.88 4.44 -0.82
C TYR A 39 -5.55 5.16 0.48
N SER A 40 -6.51 5.23 1.40
CA SER A 40 -6.33 5.83 2.72
C SER A 40 -6.80 4.88 3.83
N LYS A 41 -6.12 4.90 4.97
CA LYS A 41 -6.37 3.97 6.11
C LYS A 41 -6.31 2.47 5.74
N ALA A 42 -5.67 2.14 4.62
CA ALA A 42 -5.59 0.79 4.09
C ALA A 42 -4.58 -0.10 4.84
N VAL A 43 -4.77 -1.42 4.70
CA VAL A 43 -3.82 -2.45 5.11
C VAL A 43 -3.15 -3.02 3.87
N LEU A 44 -1.83 -3.16 3.93
CA LEU A 44 -0.97 -3.66 2.86
C LEU A 44 -0.48 -5.05 3.22
N PHE A 45 -0.44 -5.93 2.23
CA PHE A 45 0.34 -7.16 2.26
C PHE A 45 1.37 -7.10 1.14
N LEU A 46 2.65 -7.18 1.50
CA LEU A 46 3.77 -7.17 0.55
C LEU A 46 4.19 -8.63 0.32
N GLY A 47 3.53 -9.28 -0.63
CA GLY A 47 3.82 -10.65 -1.01
C GLY A 47 5.02 -10.75 -1.94
N GLU A 48 5.47 -11.97 -2.20
CA GLU A 48 6.59 -12.18 -3.11
C GLU A 48 6.28 -11.76 -4.55
N GLU A 49 5.10 -12.12 -5.06
CA GLU A 49 4.70 -11.86 -6.45
C GLU A 49 3.81 -10.63 -6.62
N PHE A 50 3.12 -10.21 -5.56
CA PHE A 50 2.15 -9.12 -5.63
C PHE A 50 2.08 -8.29 -4.36
N VAL A 51 1.54 -7.07 -4.51
CA VAL A 51 1.04 -6.24 -3.41
C VAL A 51 -0.46 -6.38 -3.36
N ARG A 52 -1.00 -6.61 -2.16
CA ARG A 52 -2.44 -6.47 -1.92
C ARG A 52 -2.69 -5.27 -1.03
N ILE A 53 -3.62 -4.43 -1.45
CA ILE A 53 -4.14 -3.31 -0.67
C ILE A 53 -5.58 -3.64 -0.27
N THR A 54 -5.84 -3.63 1.03
CA THR A 54 -7.15 -3.92 1.61
C THR A 54 -7.74 -2.64 2.19
N GLU A 55 -8.95 -2.29 1.78
CA GLU A 55 -9.72 -1.16 2.29
C GLU A 55 -11.04 -1.66 2.91
N ASP A 56 -11.56 -0.86 3.84
CA ASP A 56 -12.95 -0.92 4.24
C ASP A 56 -13.73 0.06 3.35
N GLU A 57 -14.62 -0.46 2.51
CA GLU A 57 -15.59 0.34 1.77
C GLU A 57 -16.98 -0.12 2.18
N ASP A 58 -17.77 0.79 2.74
CA ASP A 58 -19.09 0.50 3.31
C ASP A 58 -19.04 -0.69 4.29
N ASP A 59 -19.76 -1.77 3.99
CA ASP A 59 -19.83 -3.02 4.78
C ASP A 59 -18.99 -4.16 4.18
N GLN A 60 -18.04 -3.86 3.29
CA GLN A 60 -17.19 -4.86 2.65
C GLN A 60 -15.70 -4.55 2.74
N LYS A 61 -14.92 -5.64 2.86
CA LYS A 61 -13.47 -5.61 2.70
C LYS A 61 -13.11 -5.69 1.22
N VAL A 62 -12.63 -4.60 0.65
CA VAL A 62 -12.22 -4.55 -0.76
C VAL A 62 -10.72 -4.80 -0.85
N ASN A 63 -10.31 -5.67 -1.77
CA ASN A 63 -8.90 -6.04 -1.99
C ASN A 63 -8.50 -5.71 -3.43
N THR A 64 -7.52 -4.83 -3.59
CA THR A 64 -6.87 -4.58 -4.89
C THR A 64 -5.51 -5.26 -4.93
N TYR A 65 -5.20 -5.92 -6.05
CA TYR A 65 -3.94 -6.65 -6.25
C TYR A 65 -3.13 -5.99 -7.36
N TYR A 66 -1.83 -5.84 -7.11
CA TYR A 66 -0.87 -5.30 -8.06
C TYR A 66 0.28 -6.30 -8.23
N ASN A 67 0.53 -6.73 -9.47
CA ASN A 67 1.77 -7.43 -9.80
C ASN A 67 2.93 -6.43 -9.71
N TRP A 68 4.00 -6.79 -8.99
CA TRP A 68 5.20 -5.98 -8.84
C TRP A 68 5.78 -5.48 -10.16
N GLU A 69 5.75 -6.30 -11.21
CA GLU A 69 6.30 -5.98 -12.53
C GLU A 69 5.49 -4.93 -13.28
N MET A 70 4.22 -4.77 -12.91
CA MET A 70 3.30 -3.83 -13.54
C MET A 70 3.20 -2.51 -12.77
N ILE A 71 3.90 -2.36 -11.63
CA ILE A 71 3.95 -1.09 -10.90
C ILE A 71 4.94 -0.16 -11.60
N THR A 72 4.40 0.88 -12.23
CA THR A 72 5.15 1.93 -12.92
C THR A 72 5.32 3.18 -12.06
N SER A 73 4.41 3.43 -11.11
CA SER A 73 4.51 4.55 -10.19
C SER A 73 3.85 4.29 -8.83
N ILE A 74 4.42 4.88 -7.78
CA ILE A 74 3.82 4.97 -6.45
C ILE A 74 3.91 6.42 -5.98
N ARG A 75 2.80 6.98 -5.53
CA ARG A 75 2.76 8.28 -4.84
C ARG A 75 2.38 8.06 -3.39
N THR A 76 3.10 8.69 -2.48
CA THR A 76 2.71 8.85 -1.08
C THR A 76 2.26 10.29 -0.86
N CYS A 77 1.08 10.47 -0.26
CA CYS A 77 0.56 11.79 0.05
C CYS A 77 0.44 11.93 1.57
N SER A 78 0.89 13.06 2.10
CA SER A 78 0.69 13.49 3.48
C SER A 78 0.30 14.96 3.49
N LYS A 79 -0.30 15.44 4.58
CA LYS A 79 -0.55 16.88 4.72
C LYS A 79 0.79 17.63 4.75
N ASN A 80 0.81 18.82 4.15
CA ASN A 80 1.87 19.78 4.40
C ASN A 80 1.72 20.29 5.84
N ASP A 81 2.85 20.49 6.52
CA ASP A 81 2.90 21.14 7.83
C ASP A 81 2.39 22.59 7.76
#